data_AF-A0A2N3VLK6-F1
#
_entry.id   AF-A0A2N3VLK6-F1
#
_cell.length_a   1.000
_cell.length_b   1.000
_cell.length_c   1.000
_cell.angle_alpha   90.00
_cell.angle_beta   90.00
_cell.angle_gamma   90.00
#
_symmetry.space_group_name_H-M   'P 1'
#
loop_
_entity.id
_entity.type
_entity.pdbx_description
1 polymer ?
#
loop_
_entity_poly.entity_id
_entity_poly.type
_entity_poly.pdbx_seq_one_letter_code
_entity_poly.pdbx_strand_id
1 'polypeptide(L)'
;MALAGTMAFIVVNAMAGFFVFLVIASINDDAATKALVGLTAVASAAAAFGGGWLLIRRKRPAPKGFGIGLMIGWSLVTVCTAGLCTAINPELYTGMFGMAR
;
A
#
# COMPACT_ATOMS: atom_id res chain seq x y z
N MET A 1 9.12 -13.27 -11.17
CA MET A 1 9.58 -11.87 -10.95
C MET A 1 8.45 -10.90 -10.59
N ALA A 2 7.28 -10.94 -11.25
CA ALA A 2 6.15 -10.10 -10.85
C ALA A 2 5.67 -10.36 -9.41
N LEU A 3 5.50 -11.64 -9.03
CA LEU A 3 5.18 -12.01 -7.65
C LEU A 3 6.23 -11.53 -6.63
N ALA A 4 7.52 -11.56 -7.01
CA ALA A 4 8.58 -11.04 -6.14
C ALA A 4 8.47 -9.51 -5.98
N GLY A 5 8.11 -8.79 -7.05
CA GLY A 5 7.85 -7.35 -6.99
C GLY A 5 6.63 -7.01 -6.14
N THR A 6 5.53 -7.77 -6.25
CA THR A 6 4.34 -7.55 -5.42
C THR A 6 4.65 -7.76 -3.94
N MET A 7 5.31 -8.86 -3.59
CA MET A 7 5.67 -9.16 -2.20
C MET A 7 6.67 -8.16 -1.65
N ALA A 8 7.66 -7.74 -2.45
CA ALA A 8 8.60 -6.70 -2.05
C ALA A 8 7.88 -5.37 -1.75
N PHE A 9 6.91 -4.98 -2.60
CA PHE A 9 6.12 -3.79 -2.34
C PHE A 9 5.33 -3.89 -1.03
N ILE A 10 4.64 -5.01 -0.79
CA ILE A 10 3.84 -5.23 0.43
C ILE A 10 4.71 -5.11 1.68
N VAL A 11 5.86 -5.78 1.71
CA VAL A 11 6.76 -5.75 2.87
C VAL A 11 7.31 -4.35 3.13
N VAL A 12 7.77 -3.67 2.07
CA VAL A 12 8.28 -2.29 2.19
C VAL A 12 7.18 -1.32 2.60
N ASN A 13 5.97 -1.47 2.06
CA ASN A 13 4.83 -0.63 2.42
C ASN A 13 4.42 -0.84 3.88
N ALA A 14 4.40 -2.08 4.38
CA ALA A 14 4.11 -2.37 5.78
C ALA A 14 5.16 -1.75 6.72
N MET A 15 6.45 -1.88 6.40
CA MET A 15 7.52 -1.24 7.18
C MET A 15 7.36 0.28 7.17
N ALA A 16 7.19 0.89 5.99
CA ALA A 16 7.02 2.34 5.86
C ALA A 16 5.78 2.84 6.59
N GLY A 17 4.65 2.12 6.49
CA GLY A 17 3.42 2.42 7.21
C GLY A 17 3.62 2.37 8.72
N PHE A 18 4.35 1.38 9.22
CA PHE A 18 4.69 1.29 10.65
C PHE A 18 5.58 2.45 11.12
N PHE A 19 6.59 2.84 10.33
CA PHE A 19 7.41 4.01 10.65
C PHE A 19 6.58 5.30 10.68
N VAL A 20 5.71 5.51 9.69
CA VAL A 20 4.81 6.67 9.64
C VAL A 20 3.87 6.67 10.84
N PHE A 21 3.34 5.51 11.23
CA PHE A 21 2.52 5.36 12.43
C PHE A 21 3.26 5.80 13.71
N LEU A 22 4.52 5.37 13.89
CA LEU A 22 5.33 5.80 15.04
C LEU A 22 5.59 7.31 15.05
N VAL A 23 5.81 7.91 13.88
CA VAL A 23 5.99 9.37 13.75
C VAL A 23 4.70 10.10 14.10
N ILE A 24 3.56 9.65 13.58
CA ILE A 24 2.25 10.25 13.87
C ILE A 24 1.95 10.19 15.37
N ALA A 25 2.29 9.09 16.04
CA ALA A 25 2.09 8.96 17.49
C ALA A 25 2.83 10.03 18.32
N SER A 26 3.82 10.72 17.74
CA SER A 26 4.56 11.82 18.39
C SER A 26 4.02 13.22 18.05
N ILE A 27 3.05 13.33 17.14
CA ILE A 27 2.49 14.59 16.65
C ILE A 27 1.13 14.83 17.33
N ASN A 28 0.95 16.01 17.94
CA ASN A 28 -0.31 16.42 18.58
C ASN A 28 -1.21 17.29 17.68
N ASP A 29 -0.81 17.54 16.44
CA ASP A 29 -1.56 18.33 15.46
C ASP A 29 -2.26 17.43 14.44
N ASP A 30 -3.59 17.50 14.43
CA ASP A 30 -4.45 16.75 13.51
C ASP A 30 -4.22 17.11 12.04
N ALA A 31 -3.95 18.39 11.74
CA ALA A 31 -3.70 18.84 10.37
C ALA A 31 -2.38 18.27 9.85
N ALA A 32 -1.33 18.33 10.67
CA ALA A 32 -0.03 17.75 10.36
C ALA A 32 -0.13 16.22 10.17
N THR A 33 -0.90 15.54 11.02
CA THR A 33 -1.15 14.09 10.91
C THR A 33 -1.80 13.72 9.59
N LYS A 34 -2.90 14.40 9.22
CA LYS A 34 -3.61 14.15 7.95
C LYS A 34 -2.71 14.44 6.74
N ALA A 35 -1.94 15.53 6.79
CA ALA A 35 -1.01 15.87 5.73
C ALA A 35 0.08 14.81 5.55
N LEU A 36 0.64 14.29 6.66
CA LEU A 36 1.69 13.27 6.62
C LEU A 36 1.18 11.94 6.05
N VAL A 37 -0.02 11.50 6.44
CA VAL A 37 -0.67 10.31 5.86
C VAL A 37 -0.92 10.48 4.37
N GLY A 38 -1.44 11.64 3.94
CA GLY A 38 -1.67 11.93 2.53
C GLY A 38 -0.37 11.93 1.72
N LEU A 39 0.67 12.59 2.23
CA LEU A 39 1.96 12.72 1.54
C LEU A 39 2.67 11.36 1.43
N THR A 40 2.60 10.54 2.46
CA THR A 40 3.19 9.19 2.46
C THR A 40 2.45 8.25 1.50
N ALA A 41 1.11 8.36 1.41
CA ALA A 41 0.32 7.63 0.41
C ALA A 41 0.72 8.03 -1.02
N VAL A 42 0.83 9.33 -1.33
CA VAL A 42 1.26 9.83 -2.65
C VAL A 42 2.70 9.40 -2.96
N ALA A 43 3.61 9.50 -2.00
CA ALA A 43 4.99 9.05 -2.16
C ALA A 43 5.08 7.55 -2.46
N SER A 44 4.26 6.73 -1.81
CA SER A 44 4.21 5.29 -2.08
C SER A 44 3.72 4.97 -3.49
N ALA A 45 2.72 5.71 -3.99
CA ALA A 45 2.22 5.60 -5.34
C ALA A 45 3.29 6.01 -6.36
N ALA A 46 3.94 7.16 -6.11
CA ALA A 46 5.03 7.64 -6.95
C ALA A 46 6.21 6.65 -6.99
N ALA A 47 6.54 6.00 -5.88
CA ALA A 47 7.57 4.97 -5.83
C ALA A 47 7.17 3.72 -6.63
N ALA A 48 5.93 3.25 -6.51
CA ALA A 48 5.43 2.08 -7.24
C ALA A 48 5.37 2.33 -8.75
N PHE A 49 4.75 3.43 -9.17
CA PHE A 49 4.61 3.77 -10.59
C PHE A 49 5.92 4.29 -11.20
N GLY A 50 6.63 5.17 -10.51
CA GLY A 50 7.92 5.70 -10.96
C GLY A 50 9.00 4.63 -11.01
N GLY A 51 9.17 3.88 -9.91
CA GLY A 51 10.10 2.75 -9.84
C GLY A 51 9.74 1.64 -10.82
N GLY A 52 8.45 1.28 -10.90
CA GLY A 52 7.96 0.28 -11.84
C GLY A 52 8.17 0.69 -13.30
N TRP A 53 7.90 1.96 -13.65
CA TRP A 53 8.10 2.49 -15.00
C TRP A 53 9.56 2.46 -15.44
N LEU A 54 10.49 2.88 -14.57
CA LEU A 54 11.92 2.82 -14.83
C LEU A 54 12.41 1.39 -15.06
N LEU A 55 11.86 0.43 -14.32
CA LEU A 55 12.19 -0.98 -14.47
C LEU A 55 11.61 -1.60 -15.75
N ILE A 56 10.41 -1.18 -16.17
CA ILE A 56 9.79 -1.62 -17.42
C ILE A 56 10.55 -1.12 -18.65
N ARG A 57 11.15 0.08 -18.58
CA ARG A 57 12.00 0.61 -19.66
C ARG A 57 13.28 -0.22 -19.91
N ARG A 58 13.69 -1.07 -18.97
CA ARG A 58 14.83 -1.96 -19.18
C ARG A 58 14.43 -3.09 -20.14
N LYS A 59 15.26 -3.35 -21.16
CA LYS A 59 15.05 -4.42 -22.17
C LYS A 59 15.20 -5.85 -21.63
N ARG A 60 15.21 -6.06 -20.31
CA ARG A 60 15.39 -7.38 -19.68
C ARG A 60 14.06 -7.86 -19.07
N PRO A 61 13.72 -9.16 -19.22
CA PRO A 61 12.42 -9.68 -18.79
C PRO A 61 12.24 -9.64 -17.26
N ALA A 62 13.31 -9.87 -16.49
CA ALA A 62 13.27 -9.87 -15.03
C ALA A 62 12.89 -8.52 -14.40
N PRO A 63 13.59 -7.40 -14.67
CA PRO A 63 13.23 -6.10 -14.09
C PRO A 63 11.86 -5.63 -14.60
N LYS A 64 11.51 -5.91 -15.86
CA LYS A 64 10.17 -5.59 -16.38
C LYS A 64 9.07 -6.29 -15.56
N GLY A 65 9.23 -7.58 -15.29
CA GLY A 65 8.32 -8.32 -14.43
C GLY A 65 8.25 -7.76 -13.01
N PHE A 66 9.41 -7.42 -12.42
CA PHE A 66 9.45 -6.82 -11.08
C PHE A 66 8.74 -5.45 -11.03
N GLY A 67 8.93 -4.60 -12.04
CA GLY A 67 8.27 -3.30 -12.12
C GLY A 67 6.75 -3.38 -12.24
N ILE A 68 6.24 -4.31 -13.05
CA ILE A 68 4.80 -4.62 -13.10
C ILE A 68 4.32 -5.13 -11.73
N GLY A 69 5.13 -5.96 -11.07
CA GLY A 69 4.86 -6.45 -9.71
C GLY A 69 4.73 -5.33 -8.67
N LEU A 70 5.58 -4.30 -8.72
CA LEU A 70 5.47 -3.14 -7.81
C LEU A 70 4.14 -2.40 -7.98
N MET A 71 3.70 -2.19 -9.23
CA MET A 71 2.42 -1.53 -9.53
C MET A 71 1.23 -2.35 -9.02
N ILE A 72 1.24 -3.67 -9.28
CA ILE A 72 0.20 -4.58 -8.77
C ILE A 72 0.19 -4.60 -7.24
N GLY A 73 1.36 -4.64 -6.60
CA GLY A 73 1.49 -4.64 -5.14
C GLY A 73 0.86 -3.39 -4.52
N TRP A 74 1.11 -2.21 -5.09
CA TRP A 74 0.49 -0.97 -4.64
C TRP A 74 -1.03 -0.98 -4.78
N SER A 75 -1.56 -1.46 -5.91
CA SER A 75 -3.00 -1.59 -6.13
C SER A 75 -3.65 -2.55 -5.13
N LEU A 76 -3.05 -3.73 -4.90
CA LEU A 76 -3.58 -4.71 -3.95
C LEU A 76 -3.63 -4.16 -2.53
N VAL A 77 -2.55 -3.54 -2.07
CA VAL A 77 -2.51 -2.92 -0.73
C VAL A 77 -3.54 -1.81 -0.61
N THR A 78 -3.65 -0.94 -1.62
CA THR A 78 -4.63 0.15 -1.61
C THR A 78 -6.06 -0.36 -1.58
N VAL A 79 -6.38 -1.39 -2.37
CA VAL A 79 -7.70 -2.03 -2.36
C VAL A 79 -7.98 -2.70 -1.02
N CYS A 80 -7.02 -3.39 -0.41
CA CYS A 80 -7.20 -4.00 0.91
C CYS A 80 -7.45 -2.94 1.99
N THR A 81 -6.66 -1.86 2.01
CA THR A 81 -6.83 -0.79 2.99
C THR A 81 -8.15 -0.05 2.79
N ALA A 82 -8.44 0.42 1.57
CA ALA A 82 -9.69 1.11 1.28
C ALA A 82 -10.92 0.19 1.43
N GLY A 83 -10.81 -1.08 1.05
CA GLY A 83 -11.88 -2.08 1.15
C GLY A 83 -12.23 -2.41 2.59
N LEU A 84 -11.25 -2.49 3.49
CA LEU A 84 -11.47 -2.60 4.94
C LEU A 84 -12.08 -1.31 5.51
N CYS A 85 -11.68 -0.14 5.00
CA CYS A 85 -12.24 1.14 5.43
C CYS A 85 -13.67 1.43 4.91
N THR A 86 -14.08 0.81 3.80
CA THR A 86 -15.39 1.05 3.16
C THR A 86 -16.43 -0.02 3.47
N ALA A 87 -16.06 -1.08 4.19
CA ALA A 87 -16.96 -2.14 4.66
C ALA A 87 -17.90 -2.69 3.57
N ILE A 88 -17.39 -2.86 2.35
CA ILE A 88 -18.23 -3.15 1.18
C ILE A 88 -18.84 -4.57 1.19
N ASN A 89 -18.41 -5.42 2.13
CA ASN A 89 -18.80 -6.83 2.20
C ASN A 89 -19.39 -7.16 3.59
N PRO A 90 -20.73 -7.16 3.74
CA PRO A 90 -21.41 -7.34 5.04
C PRO A 90 -21.25 -8.76 5.62
N GLU A 91 -20.98 -9.75 4.77
CA GLU A 91 -20.72 -11.14 5.17
C GLU A 91 -19.45 -11.27 6.05
N LEU A 92 -18.45 -10.40 5.81
CA LEU A 92 -17.17 -10.43 6.52
C LEU A 92 -17.28 -9.93 7.97
N TYR A 93 -18.19 -9.01 8.27
CA TYR A 93 -18.41 -8.53 9.64
C TYR A 93 -19.33 -9.43 10.45
N THR A 94 -20.34 -10.01 9.81
CA THR A 94 -21.28 -10.92 10.47
C THR A 94 -20.64 -12.27 10.78
N GLY A 95 -19.76 -12.79 9.91
CA GLY A 95 -19.11 -14.08 10.10
C GLY A 95 -17.84 -14.09 10.96
N MET A 96 -17.01 -13.04 10.90
CA MET A 96 -15.68 -13.04 11.53
C MET A 96 -15.60 -12.27 12.86
N PHE A 97 -16.44 -11.23 13.04
CA PHE A 97 -16.38 -10.35 14.22
C PHE A 97 -17.57 -10.52 15.18
N GLY A 98 -18.46 -11.50 14.95
CA GLY A 98 -19.49 -11.89 15.92
C GLY A 98 -20.44 -10.76 16.33
N MET A 99 -20.64 -9.75 15.47
CA MET A 99 -21.59 -8.69 15.72
C MET A 99 -22.99 -9.19 15.35
N ALA A 100 -23.71 -9.66 16.38
CA ALA A 100 -25.12 -10.03 16.29
C ALA A 100 -25.96 -8.82 15.87
N ARG A 101 -27.00 -9.08 15.06
CA ARG A 101 -27.99 -8.11 14.60
C ARG A 101 -28.67 -7.38 15.76
#